data_AF-A0A7S1SND9-F1
#
_entry.id   AF-A0A7S1SND9-F1
#
_cell.length_a   1.000
_cell.length_b   1.000
_cell.length_c   1.000
_cell.angle_alpha   90.00
_cell.angle_beta   90.00
_cell.angle_gamma   90.00
#
_symmetry.space_group_name_H-M   'P 1'
#
loop_
_entity.id
_entity.type
_entity.pdbx_description
1 polymer ?
#
loop_
_entity_poly.entity_id
_entity_poly.type
_entity_poly.pdbx_seq_one_letter_code
_entity_poly.pdbx_strand_id
1 'polypeptide(L)'
;VAFMIDSFPGHVASLSSHPYGCRVIQRVLEHCSDAARLRSVMAEVLAATCQLAQDQYGNYVVQHVLERGASEDRTTVITQLAGQIVDMSQNKFASNVIEKCLQHGSHADRQILISEIIANNDENGPLQIMMKDQFGNYVVQKLLEVCDDAQREELLARIKASLHNLKKYTYGKHIVARVEKLVTNTQRLLRNSPRSPGGPPTTAQPPATVGGP
;
A
#
# COMPACT_ATOMS: atom_id res chain seq x y z
N VAL A 1 -0.39 -19.90 -31.09
CA VAL A 1 -0.10 -18.86 -30.06
C VAL A 1 1.37 -18.44 -30.05
N ALA A 2 2.34 -19.35 -30.26
CA ALA A 2 3.77 -19.00 -30.30
C ALA A 2 4.14 -17.90 -31.32
N PHE A 3 3.65 -17.97 -32.57
CA PHE A 3 4.03 -17.02 -33.64
C PHE A 3 3.71 -15.54 -33.35
N MET A 4 2.69 -15.22 -32.55
CA MET A 4 2.34 -13.80 -32.29
C MET A 4 3.36 -13.09 -31.40
N ILE A 5 3.99 -13.81 -30.47
CA ILE A 5 4.84 -13.18 -29.45
C ILE A 5 6.21 -12.80 -30.03
N ASP A 6 6.65 -13.46 -31.11
CA ASP A 6 7.91 -13.14 -31.78
C ASP A 6 7.90 -11.73 -32.43
N SER A 7 6.71 -11.16 -32.66
CA SER A 7 6.53 -9.80 -33.16
C SER A 7 6.34 -8.75 -32.06
N PHE A 8 6.30 -9.16 -30.78
CA PHE A 8 6.09 -8.24 -29.66
C PHE A 8 7.30 -7.38 -29.31
N PRO A 9 8.56 -7.84 -29.46
CA PRO A 9 9.71 -7.02 -29.09
C PRO A 9 9.65 -5.62 -29.69
N GLY A 10 9.88 -4.61 -28.84
CA GLY A 10 9.79 -3.19 -29.20
C GLY A 10 8.37 -2.62 -29.28
N HIS A 11 7.34 -3.44 -29.08
CA HIS A 11 5.93 -3.07 -29.17
C HIS A 11 5.15 -3.38 -27.89
N VAL A 12 5.77 -3.95 -26.86
CA VAL A 12 5.07 -4.43 -25.65
C VAL A 12 4.34 -3.29 -24.93
N ALA A 13 4.96 -2.12 -24.81
CA ALA A 13 4.31 -0.96 -24.19
C ALA A 13 3.07 -0.52 -24.98
N SER A 14 3.18 -0.43 -26.32
CA SER A 14 2.04 -0.07 -27.19
C SER A 14 0.92 -1.10 -27.12
N LEU A 15 1.24 -2.39 -27.07
CA LEU A 15 0.27 -3.46 -26.93
C LEU A 15 -0.39 -3.42 -25.55
N SER A 16 0.37 -3.14 -24.49
CA SER A 16 -0.13 -3.01 -23.13
C SER A 16 -1.12 -1.85 -22.97
N SER A 17 -0.94 -0.76 -23.71
CA SER A 17 -1.87 0.37 -23.79
C SER A 17 -3.04 0.16 -24.76
N HIS A 18 -3.17 -1.01 -25.38
CA HIS A 18 -4.26 -1.29 -26.33
C HIS A 18 -5.42 -2.05 -25.65
N PRO A 19 -6.71 -1.72 -25.92
CA PRO A 19 -7.87 -2.32 -25.26
C PRO A 19 -7.89 -3.86 -25.27
N TYR A 20 -7.43 -4.46 -26.36
CA TYR A 20 -7.31 -5.92 -26.51
C TYR A 20 -5.88 -6.41 -26.28
N GLY A 21 -4.88 -5.58 -26.57
CA GLY A 21 -3.47 -5.95 -26.46
C GLY A 21 -3.04 -6.16 -25.01
N CYS A 22 -3.58 -5.37 -24.08
CA CYS A 22 -3.31 -5.50 -22.65
C CYS A 22 -3.69 -6.89 -22.11
N ARG A 23 -4.74 -7.51 -22.66
CA ARG A 23 -5.18 -8.86 -22.31
C ARG A 23 -4.24 -9.91 -22.89
N VAL A 24 -3.72 -9.69 -24.09
CA VAL A 24 -2.72 -10.56 -24.69
C VAL A 24 -1.43 -10.53 -23.87
N ILE A 25 -0.94 -9.35 -23.49
CA ILE A 25 0.26 -9.22 -22.65
C ILE A 25 0.06 -9.90 -21.29
N GLN A 26 -1.06 -9.68 -20.60
CA GLN A 26 -1.37 -10.40 -19.35
C GLN A 26 -1.34 -11.92 -19.56
N ARG A 27 -1.93 -12.44 -20.64
CA ARG A 27 -1.93 -13.89 -20.92
C ARG A 27 -0.54 -14.43 -21.20
N VAL A 28 0.33 -13.65 -21.84
CA VAL A 28 1.73 -14.00 -22.02
C VAL A 28 2.45 -14.06 -20.67
N LEU A 29 2.24 -13.07 -19.80
CA LEU A 29 2.82 -13.07 -18.45
C LEU A 29 2.35 -14.26 -17.60
N GLU A 30 1.11 -14.72 -17.80
CA GLU A 30 0.53 -15.85 -17.05
C GLU A 30 0.95 -17.24 -17.56
N HIS A 31 1.04 -17.42 -18.88
CA HIS A 31 1.04 -18.75 -19.50
C HIS A 31 2.21 -19.01 -20.46
N CYS A 32 3.10 -18.04 -20.67
CA CYS A 32 4.26 -18.26 -21.54
C CYS A 32 5.26 -19.22 -20.88
N SER A 33 5.45 -20.40 -21.48
CA SER A 33 6.42 -21.40 -21.02
C SER A 33 7.85 -21.13 -21.49
N ASP A 34 8.03 -20.24 -22.47
CA ASP A 34 9.34 -19.82 -22.97
C ASP A 34 9.92 -18.73 -22.06
N ALA A 35 10.88 -19.11 -21.22
CA ALA A 35 11.49 -18.23 -20.24
C ALA A 35 12.23 -17.02 -20.87
N ALA A 36 12.84 -17.18 -22.05
CA ALA A 36 13.58 -16.09 -22.69
C ALA A 36 12.61 -15.03 -23.20
N ARG A 37 11.52 -15.48 -23.83
CA ARG A 37 10.44 -14.64 -24.34
C ARG A 37 9.66 -13.94 -23.23
N LEU A 38 9.31 -14.67 -22.17
CA LEU A 38 8.68 -14.10 -20.99
C LEU A 38 9.55 -13.00 -20.36
N ARG A 39 10.86 -13.25 -20.23
CA ARG A 39 11.81 -12.27 -19.71
C ARG A 39 11.90 -11.03 -20.59
N SER A 40 11.93 -11.21 -21.92
CA SER A 40 11.95 -10.08 -22.87
C SER A 40 10.70 -9.20 -22.73
N VAL A 41 9.51 -9.82 -22.65
CA VAL A 41 8.24 -9.08 -22.48
C VAL A 41 8.21 -8.39 -21.11
N MET A 42 8.61 -9.08 -20.04
CA MET A 42 8.68 -8.50 -18.70
C MET A 42 9.62 -7.30 -18.67
N ALA A 43 10.80 -7.38 -19.29
CA ALA A 43 11.76 -6.28 -19.33
C ALA A 43 11.18 -5.01 -19.97
N GLU A 44 10.42 -5.14 -21.07
CA GLU A 44 9.76 -3.99 -21.70
C GLU A 44 8.60 -3.43 -20.87
N VAL A 45 7.81 -4.30 -20.21
CA VAL A 45 6.77 -3.83 -19.26
C VAL A 45 7.41 -3.04 -18.13
N LEU A 46 8.48 -3.57 -17.53
CA LEU A 46 9.21 -2.92 -16.46
C LEU A 46 9.79 -1.59 -16.94
N ALA A 47 10.43 -1.53 -18.11
CA ALA A 47 10.98 -0.28 -18.66
C ALA A 47 9.92 0.81 -18.91
N ALA A 48 8.66 0.43 -19.13
CA ALA A 48 7.54 1.34 -19.38
C ALA A 48 6.61 1.54 -18.17
N THR A 49 7.02 1.14 -16.95
CA THR A 49 6.15 1.10 -15.76
C THR A 49 5.39 2.40 -15.51
N CYS A 50 6.09 3.55 -15.52
CA CYS A 50 5.48 4.85 -15.20
C CYS A 50 4.42 5.27 -16.23
N GLN A 51 4.68 4.97 -17.51
CA GLN A 51 3.74 5.24 -18.60
C GLN A 51 2.52 4.31 -18.46
N LEU A 52 2.75 3.01 -18.31
CA LEU A 52 1.70 2.01 -18.26
C LEU A 52 0.82 2.18 -17.02
N ALA A 53 1.37 2.56 -15.87
CA ALA A 53 0.60 2.77 -14.64
C ALA A 53 -0.48 3.85 -14.81
N GLN A 54 -0.22 4.88 -15.62
CA GLN A 54 -1.15 5.98 -15.89
C GLN A 54 -2.10 5.71 -17.06
N ASP A 55 -1.86 4.65 -17.82
CA ASP A 55 -2.67 4.27 -18.98
C ASP A 55 -3.94 3.52 -18.54
N GLN A 56 -5.07 3.82 -19.19
CA GLN A 56 -6.37 3.23 -18.87
C GLN A 56 -6.44 1.69 -19.03
N TYR A 57 -5.57 1.11 -19.85
CA TYR A 57 -5.43 -0.33 -20.05
C TYR A 57 -4.11 -0.87 -19.48
N GLY A 58 -3.01 -0.13 -19.68
CA GLY A 58 -1.67 -0.49 -19.22
C GLY A 58 -1.58 -0.69 -17.72
N ASN A 59 -2.38 0.04 -16.93
CA ASN A 59 -2.36 -0.08 -15.47
C ASN A 59 -2.68 -1.51 -15.02
N TYR A 60 -3.55 -2.22 -15.74
CA TYR A 60 -3.88 -3.62 -15.42
C TYR A 60 -2.71 -4.57 -15.68
N VAL A 61 -1.84 -4.26 -16.63
CA VAL A 61 -0.61 -5.04 -16.87
C VAL A 61 0.37 -4.82 -15.72
N VAL A 62 0.56 -3.59 -15.25
CA VAL A 62 1.43 -3.30 -14.09
C VAL A 62 0.87 -3.94 -12.81
N GLN A 63 -0.44 -3.85 -12.57
CA GLN A 63 -1.09 -4.54 -11.45
C GLN A 63 -0.89 -6.06 -11.53
N HIS A 64 -0.93 -6.63 -12.73
CA HIS A 64 -0.67 -8.05 -12.92
C HIS A 64 0.75 -8.44 -12.47
N VAL A 65 1.77 -7.65 -12.83
CA VAL A 65 3.15 -7.84 -12.37
C VAL A 65 3.23 -7.74 -10.85
N LEU A 66 2.54 -6.78 -10.24
CA LEU A 66 2.49 -6.62 -8.77
C LEU A 66 1.84 -7.81 -8.07
N GLU A 67 0.81 -8.41 -8.64
CA GLU A 67 0.07 -9.53 -8.03
C GLU A 67 0.75 -10.89 -8.21
N ARG A 68 1.38 -11.12 -9.37
CA ARG A 68 1.84 -12.46 -9.80
C ARG A 68 3.31 -12.54 -10.21
N GLY A 69 3.97 -11.40 -10.45
CA GLY A 69 5.37 -11.36 -10.85
C GLY A 69 6.33 -11.78 -9.74
N ALA A 70 7.61 -11.94 -10.07
CA ALA A 70 8.63 -12.26 -9.07
C ALA A 70 8.85 -11.08 -8.10
N SER A 71 9.41 -11.35 -6.92
CA SER A 71 9.66 -10.28 -5.94
C SER A 71 10.55 -9.16 -6.48
N GLU A 72 11.52 -9.51 -7.32
CA GLU A 72 12.43 -8.58 -7.98
C GLU A 72 11.69 -7.67 -8.98
N ASP A 73 10.74 -8.23 -9.75
CA ASP A 73 9.90 -7.45 -10.68
C ASP A 73 9.02 -6.45 -9.92
N ARG A 74 8.40 -6.89 -8.80
CA ARG A 74 7.59 -6.01 -7.93
C ARG A 74 8.43 -4.88 -7.35
N THR A 75 9.63 -5.20 -6.86
CA THR A 75 10.60 -4.22 -6.35
C THR A 75 10.97 -3.22 -7.45
N THR A 76 11.20 -3.70 -8.67
CA THR A 76 11.53 -2.85 -9.83
C THR A 76 10.39 -1.90 -10.19
N VAL A 77 9.14 -2.36 -10.18
CA VAL A 77 7.97 -1.50 -10.39
C VAL A 77 7.92 -0.40 -9.33
N ILE A 78 8.08 -0.76 -8.05
CA ILE A 78 7.96 0.18 -6.93
C ILE A 78 9.08 1.22 -6.94
N THR A 79 10.31 0.78 -7.19
CA THR A 79 11.48 1.67 -7.28
C THR A 79 11.38 2.66 -8.45
N GLN A 80 10.77 2.27 -9.58
CA GLN A 80 10.51 3.22 -10.67
C GLN A 80 9.43 4.26 -10.35
N LEU A 81 8.45 3.90 -9.51
CA LEU A 81 7.40 4.82 -9.07
C LEU A 81 7.84 5.71 -7.89
N ALA A 82 8.97 5.42 -7.26
CA ALA A 82 9.52 6.23 -6.17
C ALA A 82 9.86 7.64 -6.66
N GLY A 83 9.61 8.63 -5.81
CA GLY A 83 9.75 10.07 -6.11
C GLY A 83 8.55 10.70 -6.80
N GLN A 84 7.54 9.90 -7.17
CA GLN A 84 6.30 10.35 -7.84
C GLN A 84 5.05 9.64 -7.29
N ILE A 85 5.14 9.03 -6.09
CA ILE A 85 4.04 8.28 -5.46
C ILE A 85 2.83 9.18 -5.22
N VAL A 86 3.06 10.43 -4.80
CA VAL A 86 2.00 11.41 -4.53
C VAL A 86 1.23 11.77 -5.80
N ASP A 87 1.94 12.01 -6.90
CA ASP A 87 1.34 12.35 -8.20
C ASP A 87 0.60 11.14 -8.78
N MET A 88 1.21 9.95 -8.73
CA MET A 88 0.59 8.70 -9.17
C MET A 88 -0.66 8.37 -8.37
N SER A 89 -0.68 8.68 -7.07
CA SER A 89 -1.85 8.46 -6.21
C SER A 89 -3.05 9.34 -6.57
N GLN A 90 -2.81 10.51 -7.17
CA GLN A 90 -3.86 11.44 -7.63
C GLN A 90 -4.31 11.16 -9.07
N ASN A 91 -3.72 10.17 -9.74
CA ASN A 91 -4.12 9.76 -11.08
C ASN A 91 -5.18 8.64 -10.99
N LYS A 92 -6.26 8.78 -11.77
CA LYS A 92 -7.39 7.84 -11.83
C LYS A 92 -6.98 6.37 -12.00
N PHE A 93 -5.97 6.11 -12.81
CA PHE A 93 -5.52 4.76 -13.14
C PHE A 93 -4.36 4.33 -12.26
N ALA A 94 -3.35 5.20 -12.11
CA ALA A 94 -2.15 4.86 -11.35
C ALA A 94 -2.40 4.75 -9.85
N SER A 95 -3.45 5.37 -9.28
CA SER A 95 -3.80 5.20 -7.87
C SER A 95 -4.02 3.73 -7.52
N ASN A 96 -4.66 2.96 -8.42
CA ASN A 96 -4.86 1.51 -8.24
C ASN A 96 -3.53 0.75 -8.24
N VAL A 97 -2.56 1.19 -9.04
CA VAL A 97 -1.21 0.62 -9.07
C VAL A 97 -0.50 0.89 -7.75
N ILE A 98 -0.61 2.10 -7.18
CA ILE A 98 -0.03 2.43 -5.88
C ILE A 98 -0.68 1.61 -4.76
N GLU A 99 -1.99 1.40 -4.78
CA GLU A 99 -2.66 0.49 -3.83
C GLU A 99 -2.12 -0.94 -3.92
N LYS A 100 -1.85 -1.44 -5.14
CA LYS A 100 -1.24 -2.77 -5.33
C LYS A 100 0.21 -2.83 -4.88
N CYS A 101 0.98 -1.75 -5.04
CA CYS A 101 2.32 -1.64 -4.49
C CYS A 101 2.30 -1.78 -2.96
N LEU A 102 1.39 -1.06 -2.29
CA LEU A 102 1.19 -1.17 -0.84
C LEU A 102 0.76 -2.58 -0.40
N GLN A 103 -0.08 -3.25 -1.20
CA GLN A 103 -0.61 -4.57 -0.88
C GLN A 103 0.42 -5.71 -1.09
N HIS A 104 1.17 -5.68 -2.19
CA HIS A 104 2.01 -6.80 -2.65
C HIS A 104 3.53 -6.56 -2.54
N GLY A 105 3.94 -5.31 -2.26
CA GLY A 105 5.33 -4.99 -1.97
C GLY A 105 5.83 -5.67 -0.69
N SER A 106 7.13 -5.95 -0.64
CA SER A 106 7.82 -6.39 0.58
C SER A 106 7.79 -5.31 1.67
N HIS A 107 8.27 -5.63 2.87
CA HIS A 107 8.38 -4.62 3.92
C HIS A 107 9.27 -3.44 3.48
N ALA A 108 10.43 -3.72 2.87
CA ALA A 108 11.34 -2.69 2.37
C ALA A 108 10.68 -1.83 1.28
N ASP A 109 9.96 -2.46 0.35
CA ASP A 109 9.24 -1.73 -0.70
C ASP A 109 8.20 -0.78 -0.11
N ARG A 110 7.40 -1.26 0.86
CA ARG A 110 6.40 -0.43 1.52
C ARG A 110 7.04 0.77 2.21
N GLN A 111 8.21 0.62 2.83
CA GLN A 111 8.89 1.75 3.47
C GLN A 111 9.20 2.88 2.49
N ILE A 112 9.52 2.57 1.22
CA ILE A 112 9.73 3.58 0.16
C ILE A 112 8.45 4.40 -0.04
N LEU A 113 7.32 3.74 -0.28
CA LEU A 113 6.03 4.41 -0.49
C LEU A 113 5.62 5.23 0.73
N ILE A 114 5.73 4.64 1.92
CA ILE A 114 5.26 5.24 3.16
C ILE A 114 6.07 6.49 3.48
N SER A 115 7.39 6.40 3.38
CA SER A 115 8.31 7.50 3.68
C SER A 115 8.04 8.72 2.79
N GLU A 116 7.68 8.52 1.52
CA GLU A 116 7.29 9.63 0.63
C GLU A 116 5.94 10.25 1.03
N ILE A 117 4.94 9.42 1.36
CA ILE A 117 3.60 9.89 1.75
C ILE A 117 3.63 10.64 3.08
N ILE A 118 4.53 10.28 4.02
CA ILE A 118 4.64 10.92 5.34
C ILE A 118 5.85 11.87 5.46
N ALA A 119 6.50 12.23 4.35
CA ALA A 119 7.78 12.95 4.35
C ALA A 119 7.79 14.24 5.18
N ASN A 120 6.68 14.99 5.23
CA ASN A 120 6.54 16.17 6.08
C ASN A 120 5.12 16.31 6.64
N ASN A 121 4.96 17.24 7.59
CA ASN A 121 3.74 17.49 8.35
C ASN A 121 3.02 18.78 7.99
N ASP A 122 3.37 19.36 6.84
CA ASP A 122 2.82 20.65 6.44
C ASP A 122 1.33 20.52 6.10
N GLU A 123 0.59 21.63 6.21
CA GLU A 123 -0.85 21.65 5.89
C GLU A 123 -1.14 21.27 4.42
N ASN A 124 -0.14 21.45 3.56
CA ASN A 124 -0.11 21.04 2.15
C ASN A 124 0.92 19.94 1.89
N GLY A 125 1.30 19.18 2.92
CA GLY A 125 2.19 18.04 2.78
C GLY A 125 1.55 16.88 1.99
N PRO A 126 2.34 15.90 1.54
CA PRO A 126 1.88 14.78 0.71
C PRO A 126 0.62 14.08 1.23
N LEU A 127 0.63 13.68 2.51
CA LEU A 127 -0.52 13.04 3.15
C LEU A 127 -1.78 13.94 3.11
N GLN A 128 -1.64 15.24 3.35
CA GLN A 128 -2.77 16.18 3.35
C GLN A 128 -3.39 16.34 1.96
N ILE A 129 -2.55 16.40 0.92
CA ILE A 129 -2.98 16.46 -0.48
C ILE A 129 -3.78 15.20 -0.81
N MET A 130 -3.21 14.02 -0.54
CA MET A 130 -3.83 12.74 -0.89
C MET A 130 -5.16 12.51 -0.17
N MET A 131 -5.28 12.87 1.11
CA MET A 131 -6.54 12.72 1.86
C MET A 131 -7.70 13.54 1.31
N LYS A 132 -7.41 14.66 0.64
CA LYS A 132 -8.41 15.58 0.08
C LYS A 132 -8.72 15.25 -1.38
N ASP A 133 -7.90 14.43 -2.04
CA ASP A 133 -8.03 14.07 -3.45
C ASP A 133 -9.07 12.95 -3.71
N GLN A 134 -9.66 12.96 -4.90
CA GLN A 134 -10.70 12.01 -5.32
C GLN A 134 -10.20 10.57 -5.52
N PHE A 135 -8.91 10.38 -5.79
CA PHE A 135 -8.27 9.06 -5.96
C PHE A 135 -7.28 8.77 -4.83
N GLY A 136 -6.47 9.75 -4.43
CA GLY A 136 -5.44 9.61 -3.40
C GLY A 136 -6.01 9.19 -2.04
N ASN A 137 -7.26 9.53 -1.74
CA ASN A 137 -7.90 9.12 -0.49
C ASN A 137 -8.01 7.58 -0.35
N TYR A 138 -8.12 6.84 -1.47
CA TYR A 138 -8.15 5.37 -1.44
C TYR A 138 -6.76 4.81 -1.11
N VAL A 139 -5.70 5.41 -1.64
CA VAL A 139 -4.31 5.07 -1.31
C VAL A 139 -4.03 5.28 0.17
N VAL A 140 -4.49 6.40 0.76
CA VAL A 140 -4.33 6.65 2.22
C VAL A 140 -5.10 5.62 3.05
N GLN A 141 -6.30 5.22 2.62
CA GLN A 141 -7.04 4.16 3.29
C GLN A 141 -6.31 2.82 3.22
N LYS A 142 -5.73 2.48 2.06
CA LYS A 142 -4.91 1.27 1.90
C LYS A 142 -3.67 1.32 2.78
N LEU A 143 -3.01 2.48 2.84
CA LEU A 143 -1.87 2.71 3.71
C LEU A 143 -2.19 2.40 5.18
N LEU A 144 -3.34 2.87 5.69
CA LEU A 144 -3.80 2.58 7.06
C LEU A 144 -4.02 1.09 7.34
N GLU A 145 -4.24 0.27 6.30
CA GLU A 145 -4.43 -1.18 6.42
C GLU A 145 -3.11 -1.95 6.46
N VAL A 146 -2.06 -1.46 5.78
CA VAL A 146 -0.79 -2.19 5.61
C VAL A 146 0.35 -1.68 6.46
N CYS A 147 0.23 -0.50 7.05
CA CYS A 147 1.22 0.09 7.96
C CYS A 147 1.42 -0.78 9.22
N ASP A 148 2.64 -0.76 9.73
CA ASP A 148 2.96 -1.31 11.05
C ASP A 148 2.40 -0.41 12.18
N ASP A 149 2.53 -0.83 13.43
CA ASP A 149 1.91 -0.13 14.55
C ASP A 149 2.51 1.26 14.79
N ALA A 150 3.82 1.45 14.59
CA ALA A 150 4.47 2.74 14.77
C ALA A 150 4.04 3.72 13.67
N GLN A 151 4.05 3.28 12.41
CA GLN A 151 3.56 4.05 11.28
C GLN A 151 2.07 4.38 11.41
N ARG A 152 1.27 3.42 11.89
CA ARG A 152 -0.16 3.63 12.12
C ARG A 152 -0.41 4.69 13.19
N GLU A 153 0.32 4.64 14.30
CA GLU A 153 0.22 5.64 15.37
C GLU A 153 0.55 7.04 14.84
N GLU A 154 1.64 7.17 14.10
CA GLU A 154 2.05 8.43 13.47
C GLU A 154 1.00 8.96 12.48
N LEU A 155 0.52 8.11 11.56
CA LEU A 155 -0.53 8.48 10.60
C LEU A 155 -1.80 8.94 11.33
N LEU A 156 -2.24 8.19 12.34
CA LEU A 156 -3.43 8.54 13.11
C LEU A 156 -3.24 9.86 13.86
N ALA A 157 -2.07 10.15 14.41
CA ALA A 157 -1.78 11.42 15.06
C ALA A 157 -1.90 12.60 14.07
N ARG A 158 -1.28 12.48 12.88
CA ARG A 158 -1.33 13.50 11.81
C ARG A 158 -2.75 13.72 11.28
N ILE A 159 -3.52 12.65 11.07
CA ILE A 159 -4.91 12.74 10.64
C ILE A 159 -5.78 13.39 11.73
N LYS A 160 -5.58 13.01 13.00
CA LYS A 160 -6.31 13.58 14.15
C LYS A 160 -6.12 15.09 14.27
N ALA A 161 -4.90 15.58 14.06
CA ALA A 161 -4.59 17.01 14.08
C ALA A 161 -5.35 17.81 13.01
N SER A 162 -5.69 17.17 11.88
CA SER A 162 -6.32 17.79 10.72
C SER A 162 -7.82 17.46 10.53
N LEU A 163 -8.45 16.72 11.46
CA LEU A 163 -9.84 16.24 11.32
C LEU A 163 -10.84 17.35 11.03
N HIS A 164 -10.71 18.49 11.72
CA HIS A 164 -11.62 19.62 11.56
C HIS A 164 -11.55 20.19 10.13
N ASN A 165 -10.35 20.19 9.52
CA ASN A 165 -10.14 20.67 8.16
C ASN A 165 -10.61 19.63 7.14
N LEU A 166 -10.30 18.34 7.35
CA LEU A 166 -10.70 17.24 6.47
C LEU A 166 -12.23 17.13 6.31
N LYS A 167 -12.99 17.42 7.37
CA LYS A 167 -14.47 17.45 7.33
C LYS A 167 -15.05 18.47 6.33
N LYS A 168 -14.26 19.46 5.89
CA LYS A 168 -14.68 20.45 4.88
C LYS A 168 -14.62 19.90 3.46
N TYR A 169 -13.83 18.85 3.21
CA TYR A 169 -13.64 18.27 1.88
C TYR A 169 -14.51 17.01 1.71
N THR A 170 -15.09 16.81 0.52
CA THR A 170 -15.90 15.62 0.21
C THR A 170 -15.14 14.33 0.48
N TYR A 171 -13.91 14.20 -0.04
CA TYR A 171 -13.10 13.00 0.11
C TYR A 171 -12.45 12.88 1.49
N GLY A 172 -12.12 14.01 2.12
CA GLY A 172 -11.59 14.05 3.49
C GLY A 172 -12.55 13.42 4.51
N LYS A 173 -13.87 13.55 4.31
CA LYS A 173 -14.89 12.89 5.16
C LYS A 173 -14.78 11.36 5.15
N HIS A 174 -14.38 10.74 4.04
CA HIS A 174 -14.19 9.29 3.97
C HIS A 174 -13.02 8.83 4.85
N ILE A 175 -11.92 9.59 4.86
CA ILE A 175 -10.78 9.34 5.73
C ILE A 175 -11.18 9.43 7.20
N VAL A 176 -11.91 10.49 7.57
CA VAL A 176 -12.42 10.70 8.94
C VAL A 176 -13.24 9.49 9.39
N ALA A 177 -14.22 9.07 8.59
CA ALA A 177 -15.08 7.93 8.90
C ALA A 177 -14.27 6.62 9.05
N ARG A 178 -13.26 6.41 8.21
CA ARG A 178 -12.38 5.24 8.29
C ARG A 178 -11.57 5.23 9.58
N VAL A 179 -11.00 6.38 9.98
CA VAL A 179 -10.22 6.53 11.21
C VAL A 179 -11.09 6.34 12.46
N GLU A 180 -12.28 6.93 12.51
CA GLU A 180 -13.22 6.76 13.63
C GLU A 180 -13.58 5.28 13.84
N LYS A 181 -13.81 4.54 12.74
CA LYS A 181 -14.07 3.09 12.78
C LYS A 181 -12.85 2.30 13.29
N LEU A 182 -11.64 2.64 12.85
CA LEU A 182 -10.41 1.98 13.31
C LEU A 182 -10.19 2.19 14.81
N VAL A 183 -10.31 3.43 15.31
CA VAL A 183 -10.14 3.75 16.73
C VAL A 183 -11.18 3.01 17.59
N THR A 184 -12.44 2.99 17.17
CA THR A 184 -13.51 2.29 17.89
C THR A 184 -13.27 0.79 17.97
N ASN A 185 -12.80 0.18 16.86
CA ASN A 185 -12.48 -1.25 16.82
C ASN A 185 -11.30 -1.59 17.75
N THR A 186 -10.24 -0.79 17.75
CA THR A 186 -9.08 -0.98 18.64
C THR A 186 -9.49 -0.89 20.11
N GLN A 187 -10.30 0.10 20.49
CA GLN A 187 -10.81 0.24 21.86
C GLN A 187 -11.66 -0.96 22.29
N ARG A 188 -12.47 -1.51 21.39
CA ARG A 188 -13.29 -2.71 21.65
C ARG A 188 -12.41 -3.96 21.88
N LEU A 189 -11.35 -4.14 21.10
CA LEU A 189 -10.42 -5.27 21.27
C LEU A 189 -9.69 -5.19 22.62
N LEU A 190 -9.20 -4.01 23.00
CA LEU A 190 -8.53 -3.80 24.28
C LEU A 190 -9.47 -4.06 25.48
N ARG A 191 -10.74 -3.66 25.38
CA ARG A 191 -11.75 -3.91 26.42
C ARG A 191 -12.10 -5.39 26.58
N ASN A 192 -12.03 -6.15 25.50
CA ASN A 192 -12.44 -7.56 25.46
C ASN A 192 -11.26 -8.53 25.62
N SER A 193 -10.04 -8.04 25.84
CA SER A 193 -8.87 -8.89 26.07
C SER A 193 -9.00 -9.57 27.45
N PRO A 194 -8.91 -10.92 27.55
CA PRO A 194 -9.01 -11.60 28.82
C PRO A 194 -7.88 -11.13 29.74
N ARG A 195 -8.23 -10.60 30.92
CA ARG A 195 -7.25 -10.30 31.97
C ARG A 195 -6.45 -11.58 32.25
N SER A 196 -5.12 -11.53 32.12
CA SER A 196 -4.26 -12.61 32.58
C SER A 196 -4.65 -12.97 34.02
N PRO A 197 -4.79 -14.26 34.38
CA PRO A 197 -5.05 -14.65 35.75
C PRO A 197 -3.90 -14.10 36.61
N GLY A 198 -4.25 -13.35 37.66
CA GLY A 198 -3.29 -12.81 38.59
C GLY A 198 -2.34 -13.91 39.08
N GLY A 199 -1.06 -13.55 39.19
CA GLY A 199 -0.04 -14.42 39.77
C GLY A 199 -0.46 -14.95 41.15
N PRO A 200 0.09 -16.10 41.57
CA PRO A 200 -0.34 -16.77 42.78
C PRO A 200 -0.17 -15.85 44.00
N PRO A 201 -1.10 -15.91 44.98
CA PRO A 201 -1.04 -15.06 46.16
C PRO A 201 0.22 -15.39 46.96
N THR A 202 1.07 -14.38 47.17
CA THR A 202 2.18 -14.41 48.11
C THR A 202 1.60 -14.63 49.50
N THR A 203 1.87 -15.80 50.10
CA THR A 203 1.53 -16.10 51.48
C THR A 203 2.31 -15.17 52.40
N ALA A 204 1.61 -14.25 53.05
CA ALA A 204 2.16 -13.41 54.10
C ALA A 204 2.52 -14.30 55.31
N GLN A 205 3.81 -14.33 55.67
CA GLN A 205 4.26 -14.82 56.98
C GLN A 205 3.76 -13.87 58.09
N PRO A 206 3.24 -14.38 59.21
CA PRO A 206 2.90 -13.55 60.36
C PRO A 206 4.18 -13.09 61.11
N PRO A 207 4.13 -11.93 61.79
CA PRO A 207 5.31 -11.28 62.37
C PRO A 207 5.79 -11.98 63.64
N ALA A 208 7.12 -12.05 63.79
CA ALA A 208 7.78 -12.46 65.02
C ALA A 208 7.53 -11.43 66.14
N THR A 209 6.88 -11.87 67.22
CA THR A 209 6.77 -11.13 68.47
C THR A 209 8.07 -11.23 69.25
N VAL A 210 8.72 -10.09 69.48
CA VAL A 210 9.76 -9.89 70.48
C VAL A 210 9.12 -9.19 71.69
N GLY A 211 9.30 -9.76 72.88
CA GLY A 211 8.95 -9.11 74.14
C GLY A 211 9.49 -9.90 75.33
N GLY A 212 10.57 -9.39 75.94
CA GLY A 212 11.08 -9.80 77.26
C GLY A 212 10.19 -9.28 78.41
N PRO A 213 10.67 -9.15 79.66
CA PRO A 213 12.07 -8.99 80.10
C PRO A 213 12.81 -10.27 80.51
#